data_AF-A0A7V0U524-F1
#
_entry.id   AF-A0A7V0U524-F1
#
_cell.length_a   1.000
_cell.length_b   1.000
_cell.length_c   1.000
_cell.angle_alpha   90.00
_cell.angle_beta   90.00
_cell.angle_gamma   90.00
#
_symmetry.space_group_name_H-M   'P 1'
#
loop_
_entity.id
_entity.type
_entity.pdbx_description
1 polymer ?
#
loop_
_entity_poly.entity_id
_entity_poly.type
_entity_poly.pdbx_seq_one_letter_code
_entity_poly.pdbx_strand_id
1 'polypeptide(L)'
;DVQLQRLERGQERIAALVPHTVQGVGVVRYNAYEGVGGDQSFSLALVDAVGHGAVVTGLHSGDEVRVYAKPLENWRSTYSLSADEQRALAEARGTIGTGAAP
;
A
#
# COMPACT_ATOMS: atom_id res chain seq x y z
N ASP A 1 13.06 -15.98 36.50
CA ASP A 1 13.39 -16.62 35.21
C ASP A 1 13.83 -15.54 34.20
N VAL A 2 15.14 -15.34 34.01
CA VAL A 2 15.68 -14.26 33.14
C VAL A 2 15.39 -14.54 31.66
N GLN A 3 15.25 -15.80 31.30
CA GLN A 3 14.99 -16.25 29.94
C GLN A 3 13.56 -15.92 29.50
N LEU A 4 12.59 -16.07 30.40
CA LEU A 4 11.20 -15.67 30.18
C LEU A 4 11.07 -14.14 29.96
N GLN A 5 11.75 -13.34 30.80
CA GLN A 5 11.75 -11.88 30.65
C GLN A 5 12.36 -11.40 29.32
N ARG A 6 13.35 -12.11 28.78
CA ARG A 6 13.91 -11.78 27.45
C ARG A 6 12.91 -12.07 26.32
N LEU A 7 12.17 -13.17 26.42
CA LEU A 7 11.15 -13.54 25.45
C LEU A 7 10.00 -12.53 25.45
N GLU A 8 9.50 -12.15 26.62
CA GLU A 8 8.43 -11.17 26.78
C GLU A 8 8.79 -9.82 26.14
N ARG A 9 9.98 -9.28 26.44
CA ARG A 9 10.47 -8.04 25.80
C ARG A 9 10.63 -8.18 24.28
N GLY A 10 10.99 -9.37 23.81
CA GLY A 10 11.06 -9.66 22.38
C GLY A 10 9.70 -9.58 21.71
N GLN A 11 8.69 -10.20 22.34
CA GLN A 11 7.31 -10.18 21.89
C GLN A 11 6.75 -8.76 21.88
N GLU A 12 6.92 -8.00 22.97
CA GLU A 12 6.46 -6.61 23.08
C GLU A 12 7.04 -5.75 21.96
N ARG A 13 8.35 -5.91 21.68
CA ARG A 13 9.00 -5.16 20.61
C ARG A 13 8.44 -5.50 19.23
N ILE A 14 8.20 -6.78 18.93
CA ILE A 14 7.62 -7.20 17.65
C ILE A 14 6.17 -6.71 17.55
N ALA A 15 5.38 -6.88 18.60
CA ALA A 15 3.99 -6.44 18.66
C ALA A 15 3.85 -4.93 18.46
N ALA A 16 4.80 -4.13 18.96
CA ALA A 16 4.83 -2.69 18.73
C ALA A 16 5.19 -2.30 17.29
N LEU A 17 5.94 -3.14 16.56
CA LEU A 17 6.35 -2.86 15.18
C LEU A 17 5.31 -3.29 14.14
N VAL A 18 4.61 -4.41 14.38
CA VAL A 18 3.65 -4.99 13.44
C VAL A 18 2.63 -3.98 12.90
N PRO A 19 2.00 -3.09 13.71
CA PRO A 19 1.05 -2.09 13.21
C PRO A 19 1.63 -1.10 12.19
N HIS A 20 2.95 -0.92 12.17
CA HIS A 20 3.65 0.03 11.28
C HIS A 20 4.32 -0.65 10.08
N THR A 21 4.02 -1.93 9.84
CA THR A 21 4.51 -2.67 8.67
C THR A 21 3.50 -2.60 7.54
N VAL A 22 3.98 -2.72 6.29
CA VAL A 22 3.09 -2.87 5.13
C VAL A 22 2.38 -4.22 5.24
N GLN A 23 1.06 -4.19 5.25
CA GLN A 23 0.19 -5.37 5.35
C GLN A 23 -0.75 -5.50 4.14
N GLY A 24 -1.15 -4.38 3.55
CA GLY A 24 -1.95 -4.34 2.33
C GLY A 24 -1.12 -3.95 1.13
N VAL A 25 -1.25 -4.74 0.08
CA VAL A 25 -0.64 -4.47 -1.23
C VAL A 25 -1.71 -4.62 -2.31
N GLY A 26 -1.81 -3.63 -3.20
CA GLY A 26 -2.72 -3.66 -4.35
C GLY A 26 -2.02 -3.08 -5.58
N VAL A 27 -2.21 -3.71 -6.74
CA VAL A 27 -1.47 -3.39 -7.96
C VAL A 27 -2.40 -3.41 -9.16
N VAL A 28 -2.63 -2.24 -9.73
CA VAL A 28 -3.43 -2.08 -10.95
C VAL A 28 -2.51 -1.67 -12.09
N ARG A 29 -2.49 -2.45 -13.16
CA ARG A 29 -1.81 -2.11 -14.42
C ARG A 29 -2.84 -1.64 -15.44
N TYR A 30 -2.48 -0.63 -16.21
CA TYR A 30 -3.38 0.00 -17.17
C TYR A 30 -2.59 0.73 -18.26
N ASN A 31 -3.31 1.18 -19.28
CA ASN A 31 -2.78 2.07 -20.29
C ASN A 31 -3.21 3.52 -19.99
N ALA A 32 -2.24 4.39 -19.71
CA ALA A 32 -2.51 5.79 -19.37
C ALA A 32 -2.71 6.69 -20.61
N TYR A 33 -2.26 6.24 -21.79
CA TYR A 33 -2.27 7.03 -23.02
C TYR A 33 -2.66 6.16 -24.22
N GLU A 34 -3.69 6.58 -24.96
CA GLU A 34 -4.11 5.88 -26.17
C GLU A 34 -2.97 5.81 -27.21
N GLY A 35 -2.82 4.64 -27.86
CA GLY A 35 -1.84 4.45 -28.94
C GLY A 35 -0.44 4.02 -28.49
N VAL A 36 -0.13 4.03 -27.19
CA VAL A 36 1.09 3.42 -26.64
C VAL A 36 0.76 1.98 -26.27
N GLY A 37 1.26 1.00 -27.03
CA GLY A 37 0.98 -0.41 -26.75
C GLY A 37 1.55 -0.87 -25.41
N GLY A 38 0.73 -1.55 -24.60
CA GLY A 38 1.13 -2.27 -23.38
C GLY A 38 0.62 -1.62 -22.08
N ASP A 39 0.15 -2.46 -21.13
CA ASP A 39 -0.25 -2.05 -19.77
C ASP A 39 1.00 -1.75 -18.91
N GLN A 40 1.77 -0.76 -19.33
CA GLN A 40 3.05 -0.39 -18.70
C GLN A 40 2.88 0.64 -17.58
N SER A 41 1.78 1.39 -17.57
CA SER A 41 1.44 2.25 -16.43
C SER A 41 0.89 1.41 -15.28
N PHE A 42 1.10 1.88 -14.05
CA PHE A 42 0.65 1.17 -12.86
C PHE A 42 0.29 2.12 -11.72
N SER A 43 -0.59 1.65 -10.85
CA SER A 43 -0.84 2.19 -9.52
C SER A 43 -0.61 1.10 -8.49
N LEU A 44 0.21 1.39 -7.50
CA LEU A 44 0.63 0.51 -6.42
C LEU A 44 0.22 1.14 -5.09
N ALA A 45 -0.63 0.48 -4.31
CA ALA A 45 -0.94 0.88 -2.95
C ALA A 45 -0.16 0.00 -1.96
N LEU A 46 0.56 0.63 -1.03
CA LEU A 46 1.27 0.00 0.07
C LEU A 46 0.79 0.63 1.37
N VAL A 47 0.13 -0.15 2.23
CA VAL A 47 -0.51 0.36 3.45
C VAL A 47 -0.34 -0.60 4.63
N ASP A 48 -0.32 -0.04 5.83
CA ASP A 48 -0.45 -0.80 7.06
C ASP A 48 -1.91 -1.22 7.34
N ALA A 49 -2.13 -1.91 8.46
CA ALA A 49 -3.44 -2.44 8.86
C ALA A 49 -4.55 -1.38 8.93
N VAL A 50 -4.20 -0.13 9.26
CA VAL A 50 -5.15 0.96 9.49
C VAL A 50 -5.19 1.96 8.33
N GLY A 51 -4.42 1.70 7.27
CA GLY A 51 -4.43 2.47 6.04
C GLY A 51 -3.49 3.65 6.01
N HIS A 52 -2.45 3.70 6.86
CA HIS A 52 -1.32 4.61 6.65
C HIS A 52 -0.36 4.00 5.63
N GLY A 53 0.20 4.83 4.77
CA GLY A 53 1.12 4.38 3.73
C GLY A 53 1.17 5.32 2.55
N ALA A 54 1.20 4.79 1.34
CA ALA A 54 1.19 5.58 0.11
C ALA A 54 0.60 4.82 -1.09
N VAL A 55 0.11 5.60 -2.05
CA VAL A 55 -0.10 5.12 -3.42
C VAL A 55 1.03 5.66 -4.31
N VAL A 56 1.70 4.76 -5.02
CA VAL A 56 2.75 5.07 -6.00
C VAL A 56 2.22 4.78 -7.39
N THR A 57 2.29 5.76 -8.28
CA THR A 57 1.80 5.64 -9.65
C THR A 57 2.95 5.87 -10.62
N GLY A 58 3.16 4.93 -11.53
CA GLY A 58 4.06 5.09 -12.66
C GLY A 58 3.25 5.28 -13.94
N LEU A 59 3.39 6.45 -14.59
CA LEU A 59 2.79 6.73 -15.88
C LEU A 59 3.85 6.60 -16.96
N HIS A 60 3.71 5.56 -17.79
CA HIS A 60 4.59 5.31 -18.92
C HIS A 60 4.14 6.10 -20.15
N SER A 61 5.05 6.84 -20.78
CA SER A 61 4.79 7.63 -21.99
C SER A 61 6.03 7.63 -22.88
N GLY A 62 5.96 6.91 -24.01
CA GLY A 62 7.10 6.80 -24.93
C GLY A 62 8.30 6.14 -24.25
N ASP A 63 9.39 6.89 -24.12
CA ASP A 63 10.64 6.42 -23.49
C ASP A 63 10.78 6.88 -22.01
N GLU A 64 9.75 7.53 -21.44
CA GLU A 64 9.78 8.07 -20.08
C GLU A 64 8.74 7.44 -19.17
N VAL A 65 9.06 7.34 -17.88
CA VAL A 65 8.11 7.03 -16.80
C VAL A 65 8.10 8.16 -15.79
N ARG A 66 6.92 8.75 -15.57
CA ARG A 66 6.71 9.71 -14.48
C ARG A 66 6.18 8.99 -13.27
N VAL A 67 6.84 9.16 -12.13
CA VAL A 67 6.45 8.52 -10.87
C VAL A 67 5.89 9.56 -9.92
N TYR A 68 4.72 9.28 -9.39
CA TYR A 68 4.04 10.08 -8.37
C TYR A 68 3.85 9.24 -7.12
N ALA A 69 3.95 9.86 -5.95
CA ALA A 69 3.64 9.24 -4.67
C ALA A 69 2.69 10.13 -3.90
N LYS A 70 1.57 9.56 -3.45
CA LYS A 70 0.55 10.25 -2.66
C LYS A 70 0.48 9.59 -1.29
N PRO A 71 0.79 10.31 -0.20
CA PRO A 71 0.72 9.75 1.14
C PRO A 71 -0.72 9.41 1.52
N LEU A 72 -0.87 8.39 2.35
CA LEU A 72 -2.14 7.97 2.92
C LEU A 72 -2.08 8.05 4.44
N GLU A 73 -3.13 8.63 5.02
CA GLU A 73 -3.44 8.57 6.43
C GLU A 73 -4.85 8.01 6.60
N ASN A 74 -4.99 6.92 7.35
CA ASN A 74 -6.30 6.30 7.61
C ASN A 74 -7.12 6.05 6.33
N TRP A 75 -6.51 5.43 5.31
CA TRP A 75 -7.12 5.13 4.00
C TRP A 75 -7.46 6.37 3.14
N ARG A 76 -6.97 7.55 3.48
CA ARG A 76 -7.26 8.80 2.77
C ARG A 76 -5.97 9.52 2.40
N SER A 77 -5.96 10.14 1.22
CA SER A 77 -4.89 11.07 0.84
C SER A 77 -5.40 12.50 0.89
N THR A 78 -4.50 13.44 1.19
CA THR A 78 -4.74 14.87 1.00
C THR A 78 -4.77 15.25 -0.49
N TYR A 79 -4.24 14.40 -1.37
CA TYR A 79 -4.26 14.56 -2.81
C TYR A 79 -5.38 13.73 -3.44
N SER A 80 -6.03 14.25 -4.48
CA SER A 80 -7.03 13.50 -5.22
C SER A 80 -6.43 12.25 -5.86
N LEU A 81 -7.07 11.10 -5.65
CA LEU A 81 -6.67 9.83 -6.25
C LEU A 81 -7.41 9.60 -7.58
N SER A 82 -6.71 9.11 -8.60
CA SER A 82 -7.31 8.65 -9.86
C SER A 82 -8.17 7.39 -9.65
N ALA A 83 -8.95 7.00 -10.66
CA ALA A 83 -9.75 5.79 -10.60
C ALA A 83 -8.87 4.54 -10.39
N ASP A 84 -7.73 4.43 -11.08
CA ASP A 84 -6.81 3.30 -10.95
C ASP A 84 -6.07 3.30 -9.62
N GLU A 85 -5.73 4.46 -9.08
CA GLU A 85 -5.17 4.60 -7.72
C GLU A 85 -6.17 4.17 -6.65
N GLN A 86 -7.43 4.55 -6.79
CA GLN A 86 -8.50 4.12 -5.88
C GLN A 86 -8.76 2.61 -5.97
N ARG A 87 -8.69 2.03 -7.17
CA ARG A 87 -8.77 0.58 -7.37
C ARG A 87 -7.61 -0.14 -6.69
N ALA A 88 -6.38 0.33 -6.86
CA ALA A 88 -5.21 -0.25 -6.19
C ALA A 88 -5.34 -0.18 -4.66
N LEU A 89 -5.84 0.95 -4.13
CA LEU A 89 -6.11 1.09 -2.70
C LEU A 89 -7.22 0.16 -2.21
N ALA A 90 -8.26 -0.06 -3.01
CA ALA A 90 -9.32 -1.01 -2.70
C ALA A 90 -8.83 -2.46 -2.69
N GLU A 91 -7.97 -2.84 -3.65
CA GLU A 91 -7.30 -4.15 -3.68
C GLU A 91 -6.42 -4.34 -2.44
N ALA A 92 -5.61 -3.34 -2.09
CA ALA A 92 -4.79 -3.36 -0.88
C ALA A 92 -5.64 -3.51 0.39
N ARG A 93 -6.81 -2.87 0.43
CA ARG A 93 -7.75 -3.03 1.55
C ARG A 93 -8.33 -4.44 1.63
N GLY A 94 -8.59 -5.07 0.49
CA GLY A 94 -9.07 -6.45 0.42
C GLY A 94 -8.06 -7.46 0.92
N THR A 95 -6.75 -7.20 0.76
CA THR A 95 -5.69 -8.11 1.21
C THR A 95 -5.45 -8.06 2.72
N ILE A 96 -5.85 -6.98 3.40
CA ILE A 96 -5.74 -6.83 4.87
C ILE A 96 -6.84 -7.62 5.63
N GLY A 97 -7.80 -8.23 4.94
CA GLY A 97 -8.79 -9.20 5.45
C GLY A 97 -9.04 -9.22 6.97
N THR A 98 -10.11 -8.55 7.42
CA THR A 98 -10.93 -8.93 8.60
C THR A 98 -10.21 -9.61 9.77
N GLY A 99 -9.15 -8.99 10.30
CA GLY A 99 -8.57 -9.37 11.60
C GLY A 99 -9.44 -9.02 12.81
N ALA A 100 -10.69 -8.58 12.60
CA ALA A 100 -11.69 -8.44 13.65
C ALA A 100 -12.49 -9.75 13.76
N ALA A 101 -11.96 -10.70 14.51
CA ALA A 101 -12.76 -11.54 15.40
C ALA A 101 -12.74 -10.87 16.78
N PRO A 102 -13.80 -10.94 17.59
CA PRO A 102 -14.58 -12.14 17.89
C PRO A 102 -15.87 -12.34 17.09
#